data_AF-A0A453BIE7-F1
#
_entry.id   AF-A0A453BIE7-F1
#
_cell.length_a   1.000
_cell.length_b   1.000
_cell.length_c   1.000
_cell.angle_alpha   90.00
_cell.angle_beta   90.00
_cell.angle_gamma   90.00
#
_symmetry.space_group_name_H-M   'P 1'
#
loop_
_entity.id
_entity.type
_entity.pdbx_description
1 polymer ?
#
loop_
_entity_poly.entity_id
_entity_poly.type
_entity_poly.pdbx_seq_one_letter_code
_entity_poly.pdbx_strand_id
1 'polypeptide(L)'
;QDMFGIIPGDTDYRIFAEDVAKIPGLDIIFVLGGYFYHTSYDTLENLLPGSIQARGENLFNLVKAFTNSPMLLKESERSNKAVNEGIDDLRAIFFDYLTWFMIFYPRDVSLIIHSLPVAIFLLTPLFLSFPNITMISLFRTVLDLARGMLLHAFGVILAIVVPAMTAGLRLL
;
A
#
# COMPACT_ATOMS: atom_id res chain seq x y z
N GLN A 1 15.19 -16.95 3.86
CA GLN A 1 16.18 -18.03 3.67
C GLN A 1 15.48 -19.33 3.37
N ASP A 2 15.82 -19.91 2.22
CA ASP A 2 15.36 -21.21 1.74
C ASP A 2 15.35 -22.25 2.87
N MET A 3 14.17 -22.81 3.16
CA MET A 3 14.01 -23.90 4.12
C MET A 3 14.88 -25.12 3.81
N PHE A 4 15.44 -25.20 2.60
CA PHE A 4 16.17 -26.37 2.12
C PHE A 4 17.53 -26.08 1.46
N GLY A 5 18.04 -24.84 1.43
CA GLY A 5 19.39 -24.44 0.96
C GLY A 5 19.87 -24.91 -0.43
N ILE A 6 19.08 -25.76 -1.09
CA ILE A 6 19.39 -26.59 -2.27
C ILE A 6 18.20 -26.54 -3.23
N ILE A 7 16.97 -26.43 -2.70
CA ILE A 7 15.77 -26.21 -3.50
C ILE A 7 15.60 -24.70 -3.64
N PRO A 8 15.66 -24.13 -4.86
CA PRO A 8 15.43 -22.71 -5.06
C PRO A 8 13.95 -22.39 -4.77
N GLY A 9 13.68 -21.95 -3.54
CA GLY A 9 12.39 -21.48 -3.06
C GLY A 9 12.51 -20.02 -2.67
N ASP A 10 12.76 -19.19 -3.68
CA ASP A 10 12.93 -17.76 -3.46
C ASP A 10 11.57 -17.05 -3.35
N THR A 11 11.49 -16.10 -2.44
CA THR A 11 10.30 -15.27 -2.22
C THR A 11 10.69 -13.80 -2.30
N ASP A 12 9.70 -12.92 -2.48
CA ASP A 12 9.94 -11.48 -2.48
C ASP A 12 10.60 -11.00 -1.17
N TYR A 13 10.52 -11.78 -0.10
CA TYR A 13 11.24 -11.51 1.15
C TYR A 13 12.72 -11.28 0.92
N ARG A 14 13.40 -12.07 0.07
CA ARG A 14 14.83 -11.90 -0.20
C ARG A 14 15.14 -10.53 -0.79
N ILE A 15 14.30 -10.06 -1.72
CA ILE A 15 14.47 -8.74 -2.34
C ILE A 15 14.43 -7.64 -1.27
N PHE A 16 13.46 -7.71 -0.36
CA PHE A 16 13.28 -6.70 0.70
C PHE A 16 14.30 -6.82 1.84
N ALA A 17 14.59 -8.04 2.29
CA ALA A 17 15.37 -8.31 3.49
C ALA A 17 16.87 -8.46 3.23
N GLU A 18 17.28 -8.93 2.04
CA GLU A 18 18.67 -9.30 1.76
C GLU A 18 19.28 -8.42 0.65
N ASP A 19 18.59 -8.25 -0.48
CA ASP A 19 19.18 -7.64 -1.67
C ASP A 19 19.17 -6.10 -1.67
N VAL A 20 18.01 -5.50 -1.40
CA VAL A 20 17.79 -4.07 -1.69
C VAL A 20 17.72 -3.23 -0.43
N ALA A 21 16.82 -3.56 0.48
CA ALA A 21 16.38 -2.62 1.51
C ALA A 21 16.80 -3.01 2.94
N LYS A 22 17.30 -4.24 3.15
CA LYS A 22 17.68 -4.79 4.47
C LYS A 22 16.58 -4.62 5.51
N ILE A 23 15.32 -4.73 5.08
CA ILE A 23 14.15 -4.52 5.93
C ILE A 23 13.87 -5.80 6.71
N PRO A 24 13.92 -5.80 8.05
CA PRO A 24 13.54 -6.96 8.83
C PRO A 24 12.03 -7.22 8.70
N GLY A 25 11.66 -8.49 8.53
CA GLY A 25 10.26 -8.91 8.39
C GLY A 25 10.08 -10.40 8.64
N LEU A 26 8.83 -10.85 8.48
CA LEU A 26 8.44 -12.26 8.58
C LEU A 26 8.02 -12.76 7.20
N ASP A 27 8.64 -13.85 6.73
CA ASP A 27 8.22 -14.60 5.55
C ASP A 27 7.39 -15.81 5.99
N ILE A 28 6.14 -15.90 5.53
CA ILE A 28 5.18 -16.90 5.98
C ILE A 28 4.67 -17.69 4.76
N ILE A 29 5.18 -18.90 4.61
CA ILE A 29 4.73 -19.87 3.61
C ILE A 29 3.99 -21.04 4.26
N PHE A 30 3.05 -21.63 3.53
CA PHE A 30 2.37 -22.86 3.92
C PHE A 30 2.72 -23.95 2.90
N VAL A 31 3.30 -25.05 3.38
CA VAL A 31 3.90 -26.09 2.52
C VAL A 31 3.09 -27.38 2.45
N LEU A 32 1.92 -27.44 3.10
CA LEU A 32 1.06 -28.62 3.01
C LEU A 32 0.53 -28.77 1.59
N GLY A 33 0.71 -29.95 0.98
CA GLY A 33 0.31 -30.18 -0.41
C GLY A 33 1.24 -29.54 -1.44
N GLY A 34 2.48 -29.21 -1.07
CA GLY A 34 3.44 -28.52 -1.96
C GLY A 34 3.76 -29.23 -3.28
N TYR A 35 3.42 -30.51 -3.45
CA TYR A 35 3.54 -31.22 -4.74
C TYR A 35 2.50 -30.78 -5.79
N PHE A 36 1.45 -30.05 -5.40
CA PHE A 36 0.52 -29.42 -6.32
C PHE A 36 1.04 -28.07 -6.88
N TYR A 37 2.03 -27.46 -6.21
CA TYR A 37 2.63 -26.18 -6.61
C TYR A 37 3.18 -26.23 -8.05
N HIS A 38 2.93 -25.18 -8.83
CA HIS A 38 3.27 -25.09 -10.27
C HIS A 38 2.67 -26.20 -11.15
N THR A 39 1.52 -26.77 -10.76
CA THR A 39 0.80 -27.74 -11.58
C THR A 39 -0.65 -27.31 -11.82
N SER A 40 -1.32 -27.93 -12.79
CA SER A 40 -2.77 -27.75 -13.00
C SER A 40 -3.63 -28.29 -11.85
N TYR A 41 -3.02 -28.96 -10.87
CA TYR A 41 -3.69 -29.47 -9.68
C TYR A 41 -3.64 -28.49 -8.50
N ASP A 42 -3.04 -27.30 -8.65
CA ASP A 42 -3.17 -26.22 -7.66
C ASP A 42 -4.58 -25.61 -7.74
N THR A 43 -5.54 -26.31 -7.14
CA THR A 43 -6.98 -25.99 -7.21
C THR A 43 -7.60 -25.92 -5.83
N LEU A 44 -8.76 -25.25 -5.72
CA LEU A 44 -9.45 -25.03 -4.45
C LEU A 44 -9.86 -26.34 -3.77
N GLU A 45 -10.13 -27.39 -4.55
CA GLU A 45 -10.52 -28.71 -4.05
C GLU A 45 -9.40 -29.38 -3.25
N ASN A 46 -8.14 -29.00 -3.51
CA ASN A 46 -6.97 -29.54 -2.82
C ASN A 46 -6.59 -28.73 -1.57
N LEU A 47 -7.32 -27.64 -1.26
CA LEU A 47 -7.14 -26.91 0.00
C LEU A 47 -7.68 -27.71 1.17
N LEU A 48 -6.90 -27.82 2.24
CA LEU A 48 -7.37 -28.39 3.50
C LEU A 48 -8.52 -27.53 4.06
N PRO A 49 -9.72 -28.09 4.30
CA PRO A 49 -10.83 -27.33 4.86
C PRO A 49 -10.45 -26.63 6.17
N GLY A 50 -10.83 -25.36 6.30
CA GLY A 50 -10.50 -24.52 7.47
C GLY A 50 -9.09 -23.94 7.49
N SER A 51 -8.18 -24.36 6.61
CA SER A 51 -6.80 -23.84 6.57
C SER A 51 -6.72 -22.33 6.31
N ILE A 52 -7.59 -21.81 5.43
CA ILE A 52 -7.68 -20.37 5.13
C ILE A 52 -8.16 -19.58 6.35
N GLN A 53 -9.16 -20.09 7.08
CA GLN A 53 -9.65 -19.45 8.30
C GLN A 53 -8.56 -19.41 9.37
N ALA A 54 -7.92 -20.55 9.64
CA ALA A 54 -6.82 -20.64 10.60
C ALA A 54 -5.66 -19.71 10.24
N ARG A 55 -5.32 -19.58 8.94
CA ARG A 55 -4.34 -18.61 8.44
C ARG A 55 -4.76 -17.17 8.79
N GLY A 56 -6.00 -16.81 8.50
CA GLY A 56 -6.53 -15.47 8.78
C GLY A 56 -6.48 -15.14 10.28
N GLU A 57 -6.91 -16.07 11.14
CA GLU A 57 -6.90 -15.91 12.59
C GLU A 57 -5.48 -15.78 13.14
N ASN A 58 -4.56 -16.62 12.68
CA ASN A 58 -3.15 -16.55 13.09
C ASN A 58 -2.51 -15.23 12.68
N LEU A 59 -2.69 -14.82 11.42
CA LEU A 59 -2.15 -13.55 10.92
C LEU A 59 -2.75 -12.36 11.67
N PHE A 60 -4.06 -12.35 11.89
CA PHE A 60 -4.73 -11.31 12.65
C PHE A 60 -4.20 -11.20 14.08
N ASN A 61 -4.09 -12.32 14.79
CA ASN A 61 -3.58 -12.34 16.15
C ASN A 61 -2.10 -11.92 16.22
N LEU A 62 -1.29 -12.34 15.25
CA LEU A 62 0.11 -11.93 15.13
C LEU A 62 0.24 -10.41 14.95
N VAL A 63 -0.48 -9.83 13.99
CA VAL A 63 -0.49 -8.38 13.75
C VAL A 63 -0.95 -7.65 15.01
N LYS A 64 -2.05 -8.10 15.63
CA LYS A 64 -2.57 -7.52 16.87
C LYS A 64 -1.54 -7.57 18.01
N ALA A 65 -0.82 -8.67 18.16
CA ALA A 65 0.22 -8.82 19.18
C ALA A 65 1.38 -7.87 18.94
N PHE A 66 1.87 -7.77 17.69
CA PHE A 66 2.90 -6.79 17.34
C PHE A 66 2.45 -5.37 17.64
N THR A 67 1.27 -4.95 17.14
CA THR A 67 0.79 -3.57 17.30
C THR A 67 0.54 -3.16 18.75
N ASN A 68 0.26 -4.11 19.64
CA ASN A 68 0.06 -3.86 21.07
C ASN A 68 1.32 -4.14 21.92
N SER A 69 2.43 -4.53 21.28
CA SER A 69 3.66 -4.86 22.01
C SER A 69 4.26 -3.61 22.67
N PRO A 70 4.62 -3.67 23.96
CA PRO A 70 5.33 -2.57 24.61
C PRO A 70 6.74 -2.35 24.06
N MET A 71 7.25 -3.28 23.24
CA MET A 71 8.53 -3.13 22.53
C MET A 71 8.43 -2.28 21.27
N LEU A 72 7.20 -2.01 20.76
CA LEU A 72 7.04 -1.05 19.68
C LEU A 72 7.19 0.36 20.25
N LEU A 73 8.26 1.04 19.82
CA LEU A 73 8.46 2.46 20.12
C LEU A 73 7.30 3.28 19.55
N LYS A 74 6.79 4.23 20.33
CA LYS A 74 5.86 5.24 19.80
C LYS A 74 6.57 6.03 18.69
N GLU A 75 5.80 6.57 17.76
CA GLU A 75 6.36 7.29 16.60
C GLU A 75 7.38 8.36 16.99
N SER A 76 7.09 9.14 18.04
CA SER A 76 8.00 10.17 18.56
C SER A 76 9.30 9.59 19.12
N GLU A 77 9.23 8.50 19.89
CA GLU A 77 10.38 7.83 20.48
C GLU A 77 11.24 7.17 19.39
N ARG A 78 10.61 6.59 18.38
CA ARG A 78 11.29 5.98 17.23
C ARG A 78 12.01 7.02 16.39
N SER A 79 11.36 8.14 16.09
CA SER A 79 11.96 9.26 15.33
C SER A 79 13.16 9.84 16.08
N ASN A 80 13.02 10.06 17.40
CA ASN A 80 14.11 10.55 18.23
C ASN A 80 15.27 9.56 18.30
N LYS A 81 14.99 8.27 18.43
CA LYS A 81 16.03 7.22 18.45
C LYS A 81 16.73 7.10 17.10
N ALA A 82 15.99 7.12 15.98
CA ALA A 82 16.56 7.08 14.64
C ALA A 82 17.49 8.27 14.38
N VAL A 83 17.06 9.49 14.75
CA VAL A 83 17.88 10.71 14.66
C VAL A 83 19.14 10.61 15.54
N ASN A 84 18.99 10.14 16.79
CA ASN A 84 20.11 10.04 17.75
C ASN A 84 21.12 8.95 17.37
N GLU A 85 20.67 7.85 16.77
CA GLU A 85 21.53 6.73 16.34
C GLU A 85 22.05 6.90 14.90
N GLY A 86 21.71 8.00 14.22
CA GLY A 86 22.09 8.24 12.83
C GLY A 86 21.49 7.21 11.86
N ILE A 87 20.40 6.56 12.26
CA ILE A 87 19.67 5.60 11.43
C ILE A 87 18.74 6.43 10.55
N ASP A 88 18.98 6.43 9.24
CA ASP A 88 18.03 6.97 8.26
C ASP A 88 16.64 6.38 8.57
N ASP A 89 15.62 7.23 8.75
CA ASP A 89 14.26 6.79 9.09
C ASP A 89 13.83 5.74 8.05
N LEU A 90 13.88 4.46 8.44
CA LEU A 90 13.69 3.25 7.61
C LEU A 90 12.30 3.14 6.95
N ARG A 91 11.52 4.21 6.98
CA ARG A 91 10.25 4.36 6.26
C ARG A 91 10.53 4.61 4.78
N ALA A 92 11.10 3.61 4.11
CA ALA A 92 11.16 3.58 2.67
C ALA A 92 9.74 3.41 2.13
N ILE A 93 9.31 4.34 1.27
CA ILE A 93 8.16 4.10 0.41
C ILE A 93 8.64 3.21 -0.72
N PHE A 94 7.91 2.14 -1.00
CA PHE A 94 8.21 1.25 -2.12
C PHE A 94 6.92 0.89 -2.85
N PHE A 95 7.00 0.82 -4.17
CA PHE A 95 5.95 0.29 -5.05
C PHE A 95 6.57 -0.05 -6.40
N ASP A 96 5.98 -1.00 -7.11
CA ASP A 96 6.35 -1.25 -8.49
C ASP A 96 5.57 -0.32 -9.43
N TYR A 97 6.19 0.06 -10.54
CA TYR A 97 5.52 0.74 -11.63
C TYR A 97 5.14 -0.29 -12.70
N LEU A 98 3.86 -0.67 -12.73
CA LEU A 98 3.32 -1.65 -13.69
C LEU A 98 4.13 -2.95 -13.72
N THR A 99 4.72 -3.34 -12.59
CA THR A 99 5.57 -4.54 -12.46
C THR A 99 6.86 -4.50 -13.32
N TRP A 100 7.25 -3.36 -13.89
CA TRP A 100 8.47 -3.26 -14.71
C TRP A 100 9.73 -3.00 -13.88
N PHE A 101 9.62 -2.15 -12.86
CA PHE A 101 10.72 -1.87 -11.95
C PHE A 101 10.18 -1.39 -10.60
N MET A 102 10.97 -1.63 -9.55
CA MET A 102 10.69 -1.17 -8.19
C MET A 102 11.13 0.28 -8.03
N ILE A 103 10.28 1.13 -7.47
CA ILE A 103 10.60 2.48 -7.04
C ILE A 103 10.69 2.47 -5.52
N PHE A 104 11.79 2.98 -4.98
CA PHE A 104 11.96 3.17 -3.55
C PHE A 104 12.62 4.50 -3.22
N TYR A 105 12.12 5.19 -2.21
CA TYR A 105 12.71 6.46 -1.74
C TYR A 105 12.39 6.75 -0.26
N PRO A 106 13.18 7.61 0.40
CA PRO A 106 12.96 7.98 1.79
C PRO A 106 11.64 8.72 2.02
N ARG A 107 11.13 8.65 3.26
CA ARG A 107 9.90 9.33 3.67
C ARG A 107 9.89 10.84 3.37
N ASP A 108 11.01 11.53 3.54
CA ASP A 108 11.06 12.98 3.34
C ASP A 108 10.85 13.36 1.87
N VAL A 109 11.42 12.57 0.97
CA VAL A 109 11.17 12.69 -0.48
C VAL A 109 9.69 12.40 -0.78
N SER A 110 9.10 11.41 -0.12
CA SER A 110 7.67 11.09 -0.24
C SER A 110 6.77 12.26 0.13
N LEU A 111 7.06 12.92 1.25
CA LEU A 111 6.26 14.08 1.68
C LEU A 111 6.23 15.16 0.60
N ILE A 112 7.34 15.40 -0.08
CA ILE A 112 7.41 16.38 -1.18
C ILE A 112 6.62 15.87 -2.39
N ILE A 113 6.94 14.66 -2.91
CA ILE A 113 6.35 14.14 -4.15
C ILE A 113 4.84 13.97 -3.99
N HIS A 114 4.37 13.47 -2.85
CA HIS A 114 2.95 13.18 -2.63
C HIS A 114 2.14 14.42 -2.24
N SER A 115 2.77 15.47 -1.69
CA SER A 115 2.07 16.74 -1.41
C SER A 115 2.00 17.65 -2.63
N LEU A 116 2.91 17.50 -3.58
CA LEU A 116 2.98 18.35 -4.77
C LEU A 116 1.69 18.38 -5.60
N PRO A 117 1.00 17.25 -5.90
CA PRO A 117 -0.27 17.29 -6.63
C PRO A 117 -1.35 18.11 -5.92
N VAL A 118 -1.41 18.03 -4.58
CA VAL A 118 -2.34 18.81 -3.78
C VAL A 118 -2.01 20.29 -3.87
N ALA A 119 -0.73 20.65 -3.75
CA ALA A 119 -0.29 22.03 -3.90
C ALA A 119 -0.59 22.59 -5.30
N ILE A 120 -0.30 21.84 -6.37
CA ILE A 120 -0.63 22.21 -7.74
C ILE A 120 -2.14 22.42 -7.89
N PHE A 121 -2.95 21.47 -7.43
CA PHE A 121 -4.40 21.55 -7.51
C PHE A 121 -4.97 22.81 -6.84
N LEU A 122 -4.45 23.16 -5.66
CA LEU A 122 -4.89 24.36 -4.92
C LEU A 122 -4.37 25.67 -5.53
N LEU A 123 -3.16 25.67 -6.09
CA LEU A 123 -2.52 26.89 -6.60
C LEU A 123 -2.87 27.21 -8.06
N THR A 124 -3.16 26.20 -8.88
CA THR A 124 -3.45 26.38 -10.32
C THR A 124 -4.53 27.43 -10.59
N PRO A 125 -5.67 27.45 -9.86
CA PRO A 125 -6.71 28.46 -10.11
C PRO A 125 -6.26 29.90 -9.81
N LEU A 126 -5.37 30.08 -8.82
CA LEU A 126 -4.82 31.40 -8.47
C LEU A 126 -3.88 31.89 -9.57
N PHE A 127 -3.02 31.01 -10.10
CA PHE A 127 -2.13 31.34 -11.21
C PHE A 127 -2.88 31.65 -12.50
N LEU A 128 -3.90 30.87 -12.85
CA LEU A 128 -4.72 31.11 -14.05
C LEU A 128 -5.54 32.40 -13.97
N SER A 129 -5.85 32.86 -12.76
CA SER A 129 -6.60 34.10 -12.53
C SER A 129 -5.69 35.34 -12.41
N PHE A 130 -4.37 35.18 -12.35
CA PHE A 130 -3.42 36.28 -12.20
C PHE A 130 -3.27 37.11 -13.49
N PRO A 131 -3.16 38.46 -13.42
CA PRO A 131 -3.20 39.31 -12.23
C PRO A 131 -4.62 39.73 -11.82
N ASN A 132 -5.66 39.31 -12.54
CA ASN A 132 -7.05 39.72 -12.38
C ASN A 132 -7.77 39.00 -11.23
N ILE A 133 -7.11 38.87 -10.08
CA ILE A 133 -7.66 38.20 -8.91
C ILE A 133 -8.64 39.16 -8.23
N THR A 134 -9.92 38.78 -8.24
CA THR A 134 -11.00 39.51 -7.57
C THR A 134 -11.75 38.58 -6.62
N MET A 135 -12.51 39.14 -5.67
CA MET A 135 -13.37 38.33 -4.78
C MET A 135 -14.39 37.48 -5.56
N ILE A 136 -14.87 38.00 -6.70
CA ILE A 136 -15.82 37.30 -7.57
C ILE A 136 -15.15 36.13 -8.28
N SER A 137 -13.92 36.31 -8.80
CA SER A 137 -13.19 35.21 -9.45
C SER A 137 -12.84 34.12 -8.45
N LEU A 138 -12.40 34.48 -7.24
CA LEU A 138 -12.12 33.52 -6.17
C LEU A 138 -13.37 32.72 -5.77
N PHE A 139 -14.52 33.39 -5.61
CA PHE A 139 -15.77 32.71 -5.28
C PHE A 139 -16.20 31.71 -6.37
N ARG A 140 -16.08 32.10 -7.66
CA ARG A 140 -16.36 31.21 -8.80
C ARG A 140 -15.43 30.01 -8.81
N THR A 141 -14.12 30.22 -8.60
CA THR A 141 -13.15 29.15 -8.48
C THR A 141 -13.52 28.13 -7.39
N VAL A 142 -13.93 28.58 -6.21
CA VAL A 142 -14.36 27.68 -5.12
C VAL A 142 -15.60 26.88 -5.53
N LEU A 143 -16.56 27.52 -6.20
CA LEU A 143 -17.76 26.84 -6.68
C LEU A 143 -17.45 25.79 -7.77
N ASP A 144 -16.58 26.12 -8.71
CA ASP A 144 -16.13 25.20 -9.76
C ASP A 144 -15.36 24.01 -9.16
N LEU A 145 -14.52 24.27 -8.15
CA LEU A 145 -13.82 23.24 -7.40
C LEU A 145 -14.80 22.30 -6.70
N ALA A 146 -15.79 22.85 -5.98
CA ALA A 146 -16.81 22.08 -5.29
C ALA A 146 -17.63 21.22 -6.27
N ARG A 147 -18.00 21.79 -7.42
CA ARG A 147 -18.69 21.06 -8.49
C ARG A 147 -17.84 19.91 -9.04
N GLY A 148 -16.56 20.16 -9.29
CA GLY A 148 -15.61 19.13 -9.72
C GLY A 148 -15.48 17.99 -8.69
N MET A 149 -15.33 18.33 -7.41
CA MET A 149 -15.26 17.35 -6.32
C MET A 149 -16.52 16.49 -6.21
N LEU A 150 -17.72 17.08 -6.39
CA LEU A 150 -18.98 16.33 -6.43
C LEU A 150 -19.04 15.34 -7.61
N LEU A 151 -18.61 15.77 -8.80
CA LEU A 151 -18.55 14.89 -9.97
C LEU A 151 -17.56 13.75 -9.77
N HIS A 152 -16.38 14.02 -9.19
CA HIS A 152 -15.40 12.99 -8.86
C HIS A 152 -15.94 12.00 -7.83
N ALA A 153 -16.57 12.47 -6.75
CA ALA A 153 -17.18 11.60 -5.74
C ALA A 153 -18.25 10.70 -6.37
N PHE A 154 -19.10 11.24 -7.24
CA PHE A 154 -20.08 10.46 -7.99
C PHE A 154 -19.41 9.40 -8.88
N GLY A 155 -18.32 9.76 -9.57
CA GLY A 155 -17.53 8.81 -10.37
C GLY A 155 -16.93 7.67 -9.55
N VAL A 156 -16.39 7.96 -8.37
CA VAL A 156 -15.85 6.92 -7.45
C VAL A 156 -16.96 5.97 -6.98
N ILE A 157 -18.14 6.49 -6.65
CA ILE A 157 -19.29 5.67 -6.28
C ILE A 157 -19.66 4.73 -7.43
N LEU A 158 -19.77 5.26 -8.66
CA LEU A 158 -20.07 4.43 -9.83
C LEU A 158 -19.00 3.37 -10.10
N ALA A 159 -17.72 3.71 -9.93
CA ALA A 159 -16.60 2.78 -10.12
C ALA A 159 -16.62 1.60 -9.14
N ILE A 160 -17.27 1.73 -7.97
CA ILE A 160 -17.47 0.64 -7.02
C ILE A 160 -18.78 -0.11 -7.31
N VAL A 161 -19.87 0.63 -7.49
CA VAL A 161 -21.22 0.07 -7.62
C VAL A 161 -21.37 -0.73 -8.90
N VAL A 162 -20.87 -0.25 -10.05
CA VAL A 162 -21.04 -0.93 -11.34
C VAL A 162 -20.34 -2.30 -11.37
N PRO A 163 -19.06 -2.45 -10.97
CA PRO A 163 -18.43 -3.77 -10.85
C PRO A 163 -19.12 -4.69 -9.84
N ALA A 164 -19.55 -4.17 -8.69
CA ALA A 164 -20.25 -4.98 -7.69
C ALA A 164 -21.60 -5.50 -8.21
N MET A 165 -22.39 -4.65 -8.88
CA MET A 165 -23.66 -5.05 -9.50
C MET A 165 -23.46 -6.08 -10.60
N THR A 166 -22.49 -5.86 -11.49
CA THR A 166 -22.19 -6.82 -12.58
C THR A 166 -21.70 -8.16 -12.05
N ALA A 167 -20.88 -8.17 -10.98
CA ALA A 167 -20.47 -9.39 -10.30
C ALA A 167 -21.67 -10.11 -9.65
N GLY A 168 -22.56 -9.37 -8.98
CA GLY A 168 -23.79 -9.92 -8.39
C GLY A 168 -24.74 -10.52 -9.43
N LEU A 169 -24.96 -9.83 -10.56
CA LEU A 169 -25.76 -10.32 -11.68
C LEU A 169 -25.17 -11.57 -12.33
N ARG A 170 -23.84 -11.72 -12.36
CA ARG A 170 -23.18 -12.93 -12.87
C ARG A 170 -23.40 -14.16 -11.97
N LEU A 171 -23.72 -13.96 -10.70
CA LEU A 171 -23.97 -15.03 -9.73
C LEU A 171 -25.43 -15.50 -9.70
N LEU A 172 -26.34 -14.78 -10.38
CA LEU A 172 -27.74 -15.15 -10.59
C LEU A 172 -27.91 -15.93 -11.90
#